data_AF-A0A954HGV2-F1
#
_entry.id   AF-A0A954HGV2-F1
#
_cell.length_a   1.000
_cell.length_b   1.000
_cell.length_c   1.000
_cell.angle_alpha   90.00
_cell.angle_beta   90.00
_cell.angle_gamma   90.00
#
_symmetry.space_group_name_H-M   'P 1'
#
loop_
_entity.id
_entity.type
_entity.pdbx_description
1 polymer ?
#
loop_
_entity_poly.entity_id
_entity_poly.type
_entity_poly.pdbx_seq_one_letter_code
_entity_poly.pdbx_strand_id
1 'polypeptide(L)'
;MNQSKTYINLAIVAALVALAAFFLIPRNAPGPNPPDGPDVPPLANANELISEFQLSLAELENSDYEAAAPRLEALAKQLPHETAVHRNLALTYLVGIDALTGYHEPQKVARREELLSLLDSALDRLKEFPDEQIPWALFSSRRAQALKQDAQAIEFLKTAIELAPEDPAFPYEMSRVAYSSPDNTLQAAGLEGLEKAYAANPENLWVLQEVLVRQAEAKSTGLSDTLEKATTALGVVQSEILRKHRIDVVELITAAKESLTSDNSSVLMRNIRIVANVLRPEDAAQSDKIQLEKHPLEFVALSLSSDVLSQAVSEQTNAEQTSGELDFEQVALPDELAKDAIDVAVGDFDLNEIDDLCVLRTNEVALWGRQEQDGEWSLICSAALDADYTNVIAVDLDADEREAPRAVKADLPGNPDCRRADMD
;
A
#
# COMPACT_ATOMS: atom_id res chain seq x y z
N MET A 1 -21.18 -56.61 -21.58
CA MET A 1 -21.94 -55.51 -20.94
C MET A 1 -22.07 -55.62 -19.41
N ASN A 2 -21.88 -56.78 -18.76
CA ASN A 2 -22.01 -56.86 -17.29
C ASN A 2 -20.79 -56.35 -16.49
N GLN A 3 -19.57 -56.40 -17.04
CA GLN A 3 -18.39 -55.94 -16.29
C GLN A 3 -18.35 -54.41 -16.07
N SER A 4 -18.83 -53.61 -17.03
CA SER A 4 -18.84 -52.15 -16.92
C SER A 4 -19.73 -51.63 -15.78
N LYS A 5 -20.87 -52.31 -15.51
CA LYS A 5 -21.76 -51.94 -14.39
C LYS A 5 -21.12 -52.22 -13.02
N THR A 6 -20.28 -53.24 -12.93
CA THR A 6 -19.58 -53.60 -11.69
C THR A 6 -18.55 -52.53 -11.31
N TYR A 7 -17.79 -52.00 -12.27
CA TYR A 7 -16.80 -50.94 -12.01
C TYR A 7 -17.44 -49.61 -11.60
N ILE A 8 -18.57 -49.24 -12.22
CA ILE A 8 -19.29 -48.00 -11.88
C ILE A 8 -19.84 -48.08 -10.46
N ASN A 9 -20.44 -49.22 -10.07
CA ASN A 9 -20.96 -49.40 -8.72
C ASN A 9 -19.84 -49.40 -7.67
N LEU A 10 -18.66 -49.97 -7.98
CA LEU A 10 -17.52 -49.95 -7.07
C LEU A 10 -16.97 -48.52 -6.86
N ALA A 11 -16.92 -47.72 -7.92
CA ALA A 11 -16.46 -46.33 -7.86
C ALA A 11 -17.41 -45.44 -7.04
N ILE A 12 -18.73 -45.63 -7.19
CA ILE A 12 -19.74 -44.89 -6.42
C ILE A 12 -19.64 -45.24 -4.93
N VAL A 13 -19.48 -46.52 -4.60
CA VAL A 13 -19.32 -46.95 -3.20
C VAL A 13 -18.02 -46.41 -2.60
N ALA A 14 -16.91 -46.43 -3.35
CA ALA A 14 -15.66 -45.85 -2.89
C ALA A 14 -15.76 -44.33 -2.66
N ALA A 15 -16.45 -43.60 -3.54
CA ALA A 15 -16.68 -42.16 -3.39
C ALA A 15 -17.56 -41.84 -2.18
N LEU A 16 -18.62 -42.62 -1.93
CA LEU A 16 -19.49 -42.43 -0.78
C LEU A 16 -18.78 -42.76 0.54
N VAL A 17 -17.90 -43.77 0.57
CA VAL A 17 -17.08 -44.08 1.74
C VAL A 17 -16.05 -42.98 2.01
N ALA A 18 -15.42 -42.43 0.97
CA ALA A 18 -14.50 -41.30 1.11
C ALA A 18 -15.23 -40.04 1.61
N LEU A 19 -16.44 -39.78 1.12
CA LEU A 19 -17.26 -38.66 1.57
C LEU A 19 -17.70 -38.83 3.04
N ALA A 20 -18.16 -40.03 3.42
CA ALA A 20 -18.52 -40.32 4.80
C ALA A 20 -17.31 -40.24 5.76
N ALA A 21 -16.13 -40.69 5.33
CA ALA A 21 -14.90 -40.55 6.10
C ALA A 21 -14.50 -39.07 6.27
N PHE A 22 -14.70 -38.23 5.25
CA PHE A 22 -14.41 -36.79 5.32
C PHE A 22 -15.30 -36.05 6.34
N PHE A 23 -16.55 -36.49 6.53
CA PHE A 23 -17.47 -35.92 7.53
C PHE A 23 -17.35 -36.52 8.93
N LEU A 24 -16.69 -37.68 9.08
CA LEU A 24 -16.43 -38.32 10.38
C LEU A 24 -15.11 -37.89 11.04
N ILE A 25 -14.29 -37.06 10.36
CA ILE A 25 -13.13 -36.41 10.99
C ILE A 25 -13.66 -35.22 11.81
N PRO A 26 -13.57 -35.23 13.15
CA PRO A 26 -14.01 -34.12 13.98
C PRO A 26 -13.21 -32.86 13.64
N ARG A 27 -13.86 -31.87 13.01
CA ARG A 27 -13.27 -30.57 12.65
C ARG A 27 -12.92 -29.68 13.85
N ASN A 28 -13.26 -30.11 15.06
CA ASN A 28 -13.01 -29.38 16.32
C ASN A 28 -12.05 -30.14 17.26
N ALA A 29 -11.22 -31.05 16.74
CA ALA A 29 -10.07 -31.47 17.54
C ALA A 29 -9.14 -30.26 17.68
N PRO A 30 -8.75 -29.84 18.90
CA PRO A 30 -7.71 -28.84 19.05
C PRO A 30 -6.52 -29.29 18.22
N GLY A 31 -6.04 -28.41 17.34
CA GLY A 31 -4.87 -28.71 16.53
C GLY A 31 -3.73 -29.18 17.44
N PRO A 32 -2.82 -30.02 16.95
CA PRO A 32 -1.59 -30.30 17.69
C PRO A 32 -1.02 -28.96 18.11
N ASN A 33 -0.76 -28.78 19.42
CA ASN A 33 -0.08 -27.59 19.92
C ASN A 33 1.11 -27.33 18.99
N PRO A 34 1.30 -26.08 18.52
CA PRO A 34 2.46 -25.76 17.72
C PRO A 34 3.69 -26.34 18.45
N PRO A 35 4.62 -26.99 17.72
CA PRO A 35 5.81 -27.54 18.34
C PRO A 35 6.41 -26.45 19.21
N ASP A 36 6.71 -26.78 20.48
CA ASP A 36 7.27 -25.85 21.45
C ASP A 36 8.35 -25.04 20.72
N GLY A 37 8.04 -23.77 20.47
CA GLY A 37 8.97 -22.85 19.83
C GLY A 37 10.25 -22.79 20.65
N PRO A 38 11.34 -22.23 20.12
CA PRO A 38 12.50 -21.94 20.95
C PRO A 38 12.01 -21.25 22.24
N ASP A 39 12.48 -21.74 23.38
CA ASP A 39 12.07 -21.30 24.73
C ASP A 39 12.49 -19.82 24.90
N VAL A 40 11.64 -18.90 24.42
CA VAL A 40 11.89 -17.45 24.52
C VAL A 40 11.56 -17.05 25.95
N PRO A 41 12.53 -16.50 26.72
CA PRO A 41 12.25 -16.06 28.06
C PRO A 41 11.13 -15.00 28.04
N PRO A 42 10.17 -15.04 28.97
CA PRO A 42 9.07 -14.09 29.00
C PRO A 42 9.62 -12.66 29.09
N LEU A 43 9.19 -11.82 28.15
CA LEU A 43 9.44 -10.39 28.15
C LEU A 43 8.70 -9.80 29.35
N ALA A 44 9.42 -9.05 30.18
CA ALA A 44 8.75 -8.22 31.19
C ALA A 44 8.11 -7.03 30.48
N ASN A 45 6.85 -6.74 30.79
CA ASN A 45 6.10 -5.57 30.31
C ASN A 45 5.79 -5.60 28.80
N ALA A 46 5.36 -6.74 28.27
CA ALA A 46 5.03 -6.86 26.84
C ALA A 46 3.96 -5.84 26.39
N ASN A 47 2.98 -5.52 27.25
CA ASN A 47 1.98 -4.48 26.98
C ASN A 47 2.58 -3.06 26.84
N GLU A 48 3.58 -2.72 27.66
CA GLU A 48 4.27 -1.43 27.59
C GLU A 48 5.05 -1.30 26.27
N LEU A 49 5.73 -2.39 25.86
CA LEU A 49 6.46 -2.44 24.59
C LEU A 49 5.55 -2.28 23.38
N ILE A 50 4.35 -2.89 23.40
CA ILE A 50 3.35 -2.72 22.35
C ILE A 50 2.87 -1.26 22.30
N SER A 51 2.56 -0.66 23.45
CA SER A 51 2.12 0.74 23.52
C SER A 51 3.18 1.70 23.00
N GLU A 52 4.44 1.51 23.38
CA GLU A 52 5.56 2.34 22.90
C GLU A 52 5.79 2.17 21.40
N PHE A 53 5.62 0.94 20.88
CA PHE A 53 5.69 0.69 19.44
C PHE A 53 4.58 1.42 18.69
N GLN A 54 3.33 1.28 19.11
CA GLN A 54 2.18 1.97 18.50
C GLN A 54 2.34 3.50 18.54
N LEU A 55 2.81 4.05 19.67
CA LEU A 55 3.06 5.49 19.78
C LEU A 55 4.16 5.95 18.82
N SER A 56 5.22 5.15 18.65
CA SER A 56 6.27 5.46 17.67
C SER A 56 5.78 5.39 16.22
N LEU A 57 4.80 4.53 15.92
CA LEU A 57 4.14 4.51 14.60
C LEU A 57 3.35 5.79 14.36
N ALA A 58 2.54 6.20 15.35
CA ALA A 58 1.78 7.45 15.26
C ALA A 58 2.69 8.68 15.09
N GLU A 59 3.82 8.74 15.80
CA GLU A 59 4.83 9.80 15.63
C GLU A 59 5.46 9.76 14.21
N LEU A 60 5.76 8.58 13.70
CA LEU A 60 6.33 8.39 12.35
C LEU A 60 5.35 8.78 11.24
N GLU A 61 4.08 8.39 11.35
CA GLU A 61 3.01 8.75 10.41
C GLU A 61 2.80 10.28 10.36
N ASN A 62 2.91 10.95 11.50
CA ASN A 62 2.90 12.42 11.59
C ASN A 62 4.20 13.08 11.13
N SER A 63 5.14 12.32 10.56
CA SER A 63 6.48 12.78 10.14
C SER A 63 7.32 13.38 11.28
N ASP A 64 6.99 13.09 12.55
CA ASP A 64 7.78 13.49 13.72
C ASP A 64 8.89 12.47 14.00
N TYR A 65 9.86 12.44 13.10
CA TYR A 65 11.01 11.54 13.21
C TYR A 65 11.90 11.84 14.42
N GLU A 66 11.82 13.04 15.01
CA GLU A 66 12.57 13.41 16.21
C GLU A 66 12.00 12.76 17.47
N ALA A 67 10.68 12.61 17.55
CA ALA A 67 10.00 11.87 18.61
C ALA A 67 10.07 10.35 18.41
N ALA A 68 9.83 9.87 17.18
CA ALA A 68 9.77 8.44 16.88
C ALA A 68 11.12 7.72 17.09
N ALA A 69 12.23 8.34 16.67
CA ALA A 69 13.55 7.73 16.71
C ALA A 69 13.99 7.25 18.11
N PRO A 70 13.98 8.06 19.18
CA PRO A 70 14.40 7.62 20.50
C PRO A 70 13.53 6.48 21.07
N ARG A 71 12.23 6.43 20.74
CA ARG A 71 11.36 5.31 21.14
C ARG A 71 11.75 4.01 20.43
N LEU A 72 11.90 4.07 19.11
CA LEU A 72 12.31 2.92 18.32
C LEU A 72 13.71 2.43 18.68
N GLU A 73 14.65 3.32 19.03
CA GLU A 73 15.96 2.95 19.58
C GLU A 73 15.86 2.24 20.94
N ALA A 74 14.97 2.69 21.82
CA ALA A 74 14.72 2.05 23.11
C ALA A 74 14.08 0.67 22.93
N LEU A 75 13.12 0.54 22.01
CA LEU A 75 12.51 -0.72 21.63
C LEU A 75 13.55 -1.66 21.00
N ALA A 76 14.41 -1.17 20.11
CA ALA A 76 15.45 -1.97 19.45
C ALA A 76 16.44 -2.61 20.44
N LYS A 77 16.69 -1.94 21.58
CA LYS A 77 17.52 -2.49 22.67
C LYS A 77 16.80 -3.58 23.46
N GLN A 78 15.49 -3.45 23.65
CA GLN A 78 14.66 -4.39 24.41
C GLN A 78 14.21 -5.59 23.57
N LEU A 79 14.00 -5.36 22.29
CA LEU A 79 13.53 -6.31 21.29
C LEU A 79 14.55 -6.43 20.14
N PRO A 80 15.79 -6.90 20.40
CA PRO A 80 16.84 -6.90 19.40
C PRO A 80 16.51 -7.75 18.18
N HIS A 81 15.65 -8.77 18.30
CA HIS A 81 15.29 -9.67 17.20
C HIS A 81 13.99 -9.30 16.48
N GLU A 82 13.33 -8.22 16.88
CA GLU A 82 12.07 -7.81 16.30
C GLU A 82 12.29 -6.98 15.03
N THR A 83 12.01 -7.57 13.87
CA THR A 83 12.35 -6.94 12.58
C THR A 83 11.54 -5.67 12.33
N ALA A 84 10.28 -5.64 12.77
CA ALA A 84 9.40 -4.48 12.65
C ALA A 84 10.01 -3.22 13.28
N VAL A 85 10.60 -3.35 14.47
CA VAL A 85 11.25 -2.25 15.18
C VAL A 85 12.46 -1.72 14.40
N HIS A 86 13.33 -2.60 13.91
CA HIS A 86 14.53 -2.19 13.16
C HIS A 86 14.19 -1.60 11.78
N ARG A 87 13.17 -2.16 11.10
CA ARG A 87 12.65 -1.62 9.84
C ARG A 87 12.13 -0.20 10.04
N ASN A 88 11.25 -0.01 11.03
CA ASN A 88 10.66 1.29 11.31
C ASN A 88 11.71 2.29 11.76
N LEU A 89 12.73 1.87 12.53
CA LEU A 89 13.84 2.75 12.91
C LEU A 89 14.65 3.23 11.70
N ALA A 90 15.01 2.33 10.78
CA ALA A 90 15.69 2.71 9.54
C ALA A 90 14.84 3.68 8.71
N LEU A 91 13.53 3.41 8.62
CA LEU A 91 12.58 4.25 7.93
C LEU A 91 12.47 5.65 8.58
N THR A 92 12.41 5.74 9.91
CA THR A 92 12.39 7.02 10.64
C THR A 92 13.59 7.89 10.28
N TYR A 93 14.80 7.33 10.23
CA TYR A 93 15.98 8.09 9.83
C TYR A 93 15.92 8.52 8.36
N LEU A 94 15.38 7.68 7.48
CA LEU A 94 15.19 8.03 6.06
C LEU A 94 14.21 9.20 5.90
N VAL A 95 13.06 9.17 6.59
CA VAL A 95 12.08 10.27 6.61
C VAL A 95 12.74 11.56 7.10
N GLY A 96 13.57 11.49 8.15
CA GLY A 96 14.31 12.65 8.63
C GLY A 96 15.34 13.21 7.62
N ILE A 97 16.01 12.35 6.86
CA ILE A 97 16.92 12.77 5.78
C ILE A 97 16.16 13.48 4.66
N ASP A 98 15.00 12.96 4.28
CA ASP A 98 14.14 13.55 3.26
C ASP A 98 13.59 14.91 3.71
N ALA A 99 13.11 15.01 4.96
CA ALA A 99 12.65 16.26 5.58
C ALA A 99 13.74 17.36 5.63
N LEU A 100 15.02 16.97 5.69
CA LEU A 100 16.15 17.90 5.70
C LEU A 100 16.78 18.13 4.32
N THR A 101 16.28 17.47 3.27
CA THR A 101 16.83 17.62 1.92
C THR A 101 16.51 19.00 1.34
N GLY A 102 17.51 19.64 0.72
CA GLY A 102 17.39 20.99 0.14
C GLY A 102 17.67 22.14 1.11
N TYR A 103 17.77 21.88 2.41
CA TYR A 103 18.22 22.87 3.39
C TYR A 103 19.75 23.07 3.32
N HIS A 104 20.19 24.28 3.67
CA HIS A 104 21.61 24.71 3.57
C HIS A 104 22.15 25.30 4.88
N GLU A 105 21.30 25.44 5.89
CA GLU A 105 21.68 25.91 7.20
C GLU A 105 22.64 24.89 7.85
N PRO A 106 23.80 25.31 8.38
CA PRO A 106 24.83 24.40 8.88
C PRO A 106 24.32 23.38 9.91
N GLN A 107 23.36 23.77 10.76
CA GLN A 107 22.75 22.90 11.76
C GLN A 107 21.92 21.78 11.13
N LYS A 108 21.14 22.09 10.09
CA LYS A 108 20.32 21.11 9.37
C LYS A 108 21.17 20.16 8.54
N VAL A 109 22.24 20.68 7.92
CA VAL A 109 23.22 19.85 7.21
C VAL A 109 23.91 18.88 8.17
N ALA A 110 24.39 19.36 9.32
CA ALA A 110 25.00 18.51 10.34
C ALA A 110 24.02 17.45 10.88
N ARG A 111 22.76 17.82 11.11
CA ARG A 111 21.72 16.87 11.53
C ARG A 111 21.43 15.83 10.45
N ARG A 112 21.40 16.20 9.17
CA ARG A 112 21.24 15.27 8.05
C ARG A 112 22.41 14.28 7.94
N GLU A 113 23.64 14.75 8.14
CA GLU A 113 24.83 13.90 8.17
C GLU A 113 24.80 12.92 9.35
N GLU A 114 24.34 13.35 10.53
CA GLU A 114 24.12 12.48 11.69
C GLU A 114 23.08 11.40 11.38
N LEU A 115 21.93 11.76 10.82
CA LEU A 115 20.88 10.81 10.43
C LEU A 115 21.36 9.81 9.38
N LEU A 116 22.21 10.22 8.44
CA LEU A 116 22.84 9.29 7.49
C LEU A 116 23.72 8.24 8.19
N SER A 117 24.48 8.65 9.21
CA SER A 117 25.29 7.73 10.02
C SER A 117 24.44 6.80 10.90
N LEU A 118 23.31 7.29 11.41
CA LEU A 118 22.36 6.48 12.18
C LEU A 118 21.66 5.46 11.26
N LEU A 119 21.26 5.90 10.06
CA LEU A 119 20.69 5.03 9.03
C LEU A 119 21.66 3.93 8.62
N ASP A 120 22.96 4.21 8.48
CA ASP A 120 23.98 3.17 8.23
C ASP A 120 23.93 2.05 9.27
N SER A 121 23.88 2.42 10.54
CA SER A 121 23.83 1.45 11.65
C SER A 121 22.53 0.64 11.63
N ALA A 122 21.40 1.30 11.34
CA ALA A 122 20.11 0.64 11.23
C ALA A 122 20.04 -0.31 10.01
N LEU A 123 20.62 0.07 8.87
CA LEU A 123 20.68 -0.77 7.67
C LEU A 123 21.60 -1.98 7.86
N ASP A 124 22.73 -1.83 8.54
CA ASP A 124 23.61 -2.95 8.88
C ASP A 124 22.85 -3.98 9.72
N ARG A 125 22.05 -3.52 10.69
CA ARG A 125 21.19 -4.41 11.49
C ARG A 125 20.06 -5.02 10.66
N LEU A 126 19.38 -4.22 9.84
CA LEU A 126 18.26 -4.69 9.01
C LEU A 126 18.68 -5.79 8.03
N LYS A 127 19.90 -5.67 7.48
CA LYS A 127 20.50 -6.66 6.56
C LYS A 127 20.64 -8.05 7.17
N GLU A 128 20.74 -8.17 8.49
CA GLU A 128 20.88 -9.45 9.19
C GLU A 128 19.58 -10.28 9.18
N PHE A 129 18.45 -9.65 8.87
CA PHE A 129 17.15 -10.33 8.83
C PHE A 129 16.80 -10.80 7.41
N PRO A 130 16.61 -12.11 7.18
CA PRO A 130 16.33 -12.65 5.84
C PRO A 130 15.04 -12.13 5.20
N ASP A 131 14.02 -11.82 5.99
CA ASP A 131 12.73 -11.35 5.48
C ASP A 131 12.73 -9.84 5.19
N GLU A 132 13.81 -9.15 5.55
CA GLU A 132 13.96 -7.68 5.42
C GLU A 132 14.84 -7.27 4.23
N GLN A 133 15.22 -8.20 3.36
CA GLN A 133 16.16 -7.91 2.26
C GLN A 133 15.60 -6.90 1.25
N ILE A 134 14.28 -6.89 1.01
CA ILE A 134 13.63 -5.92 0.12
C ILE A 134 13.65 -4.50 0.74
N PRO A 135 13.10 -4.27 1.97
CA PRO A 135 13.24 -2.98 2.64
C PRO A 135 14.70 -2.52 2.77
N TRP A 136 15.61 -3.42 3.14
CA TRP A 136 17.04 -3.11 3.22
C TRP A 136 17.61 -2.59 1.89
N ALA A 137 17.34 -3.29 0.77
CA ALA A 137 17.82 -2.89 -0.54
C ALA A 137 17.24 -1.53 -0.96
N LEU A 138 15.94 -1.33 -0.76
CA LEU A 138 15.28 -0.06 -1.08
C LEU A 138 15.83 1.11 -0.25
N PHE A 139 15.92 0.96 1.07
CA PHE A 139 16.41 2.02 1.95
C PHE A 139 17.90 2.31 1.69
N SER A 140 18.69 1.28 1.38
CA SER A 140 20.10 1.43 0.96
C SER A 140 20.21 2.22 -0.35
N SER A 141 19.30 1.99 -1.31
CA SER A 141 19.22 2.79 -2.53
C SER A 141 18.92 4.25 -2.22
N ARG A 142 17.90 4.54 -1.41
CA ARG A 142 17.50 5.91 -1.08
C ARG A 142 18.57 6.66 -0.30
N ARG A 143 19.27 5.97 0.60
CA ARG A 143 20.49 6.49 1.24
C ARG A 143 21.56 6.87 0.21
N ALA A 144 21.85 5.99 -0.75
CA ALA A 144 22.82 6.27 -1.80
C ALA A 144 22.39 7.46 -2.69
N GLN A 145 21.10 7.59 -3.00
CA GLN A 145 20.55 8.77 -3.68
C GLN A 145 20.74 10.05 -2.86
N ALA A 146 20.51 10.02 -1.55
CA ALA A 146 20.74 11.14 -0.64
C ALA A 146 22.22 11.59 -0.62
N LEU A 147 23.15 10.66 -0.89
CA LEU A 147 24.58 10.91 -1.04
C LEU A 147 25.03 11.20 -2.49
N LYS A 148 24.10 11.25 -3.46
CA LYS A 148 24.36 11.40 -4.90
C LYS A 148 25.27 10.30 -5.47
N GLN A 149 25.09 9.08 -4.99
CA GLN A 149 25.81 7.87 -5.39
C GLN A 149 24.95 7.02 -6.33
N ASP A 150 24.53 7.58 -7.47
CA ASP A 150 23.53 7.00 -8.37
C ASP A 150 23.85 5.56 -8.82
N ALA A 151 25.12 5.28 -9.14
CA ALA A 151 25.56 3.94 -9.51
C ALA A 151 25.31 2.92 -8.39
N GLN A 152 25.60 3.29 -7.15
CA GLN A 152 25.38 2.42 -6.00
C GLN A 152 23.88 2.25 -5.70
N ALA A 153 23.09 3.32 -5.84
CA ALA A 153 21.64 3.25 -5.71
C ALA A 153 21.03 2.26 -6.73
N ILE A 154 21.50 2.29 -7.98
CA ILE A 154 21.08 1.36 -9.04
C ILE A 154 21.43 -0.09 -8.69
N GLU A 155 22.62 -0.38 -8.14
CA GLU A 155 22.97 -1.75 -7.72
C GLU A 155 22.07 -2.28 -6.60
N PHE A 156 21.70 -1.43 -5.64
CA PHE A 156 20.72 -1.80 -4.62
C PHE A 156 19.32 -2.03 -5.22
N LEU A 157 18.89 -1.20 -6.17
CA LEU A 157 17.60 -1.40 -6.85
C LEU A 157 17.60 -2.67 -7.71
N LYS A 158 18.71 -3.04 -8.35
CA LYS A 158 18.84 -4.35 -9.01
C LYS A 158 18.64 -5.50 -8.03
N THR A 159 19.21 -5.38 -6.82
CA THR A 159 18.99 -6.38 -5.76
C THR A 159 17.51 -6.47 -5.39
N ALA A 160 16.81 -5.34 -5.23
CA ALA A 160 15.37 -5.32 -4.97
C ALA A 160 14.55 -5.95 -6.12
N ILE A 161 14.90 -5.67 -7.38
CA ILE A 161 14.28 -6.28 -8.57
C ILE A 161 14.49 -7.80 -8.59
N GLU A 162 15.66 -8.30 -8.20
CA GLU A 162 15.91 -9.74 -8.12
C GLU A 162 15.07 -10.42 -7.03
N LEU A 163 14.85 -9.74 -5.91
CA LEU A 163 14.04 -10.23 -4.79
C LEU A 163 12.53 -10.14 -5.06
N ALA A 164 12.09 -9.18 -5.87
CA ALA A 164 10.68 -8.93 -6.20
C ALA A 164 10.51 -8.59 -7.69
N PRO A 165 10.71 -9.57 -8.60
CA PRO A 165 10.73 -9.32 -10.05
C PRO A 165 9.38 -8.90 -10.64
N GLU A 166 8.28 -9.20 -9.95
CA GLU A 166 6.91 -8.87 -10.38
C GLU A 166 6.47 -7.47 -9.91
N ASP A 167 7.22 -6.81 -9.02
CA ASP A 167 6.86 -5.47 -8.53
C ASP A 167 7.42 -4.40 -9.48
N PRO A 168 6.56 -3.66 -10.23
CA PRO A 168 7.01 -2.66 -11.19
C PRO A 168 7.62 -1.41 -10.53
N ALA A 169 7.45 -1.20 -9.22
CA ALA A 169 7.95 -0.03 -8.52
C ALA A 169 9.49 0.04 -8.51
N PHE A 170 10.18 -1.08 -8.25
CA PHE A 170 11.66 -1.10 -8.21
C PHE A 170 12.34 -0.82 -9.56
N PRO A 171 11.96 -1.45 -10.69
CA PRO A 171 12.52 -1.10 -11.99
C PRO A 171 12.14 0.33 -12.42
N TYR A 172 10.98 0.83 -12.01
CA TYR A 172 10.61 2.23 -12.23
C TYR A 172 11.48 3.19 -11.42
N GLU A 173 11.69 2.96 -10.11
CA GLU A 173 12.57 3.78 -9.27
C GLU A 173 14.01 3.76 -9.82
N MET A 174 14.50 2.60 -10.30
CA MET A 174 15.81 2.50 -10.97
C MET A 174 15.89 3.41 -12.19
N SER A 175 14.83 3.45 -13.01
CA SER A 175 14.77 4.32 -14.18
C SER A 175 14.88 5.80 -13.83
N ARG A 176 14.23 6.22 -12.73
CA ARG A 176 14.27 7.59 -12.24
C ARG A 176 15.67 7.99 -11.76
N VAL A 177 16.31 7.15 -10.95
CA VAL A 177 17.67 7.39 -10.47
C VAL A 177 18.63 7.52 -11.64
N ALA A 178 18.62 6.53 -12.53
CA ALA A 178 19.44 6.50 -13.75
C ALA A 178 19.26 7.75 -14.62
N TYR A 179 18.01 8.19 -14.80
CA TYR A 179 17.72 9.36 -15.64
C TYR A 179 18.23 10.67 -15.03
N SER A 180 18.18 10.80 -13.71
CA SER A 180 18.70 11.98 -13.01
C SER A 180 20.24 12.07 -13.04
N SER A 181 20.91 10.97 -13.38
CA SER A 181 22.35 10.87 -13.38
C SER A 181 23.01 11.60 -14.55
N PRO A 182 24.15 12.27 -14.35
CA PRO A 182 24.95 12.83 -15.45
C PRO A 182 25.68 11.77 -16.27
N ASP A 183 25.71 10.51 -15.83
CA ASP A 183 26.39 9.41 -16.53
C ASP A 183 25.49 8.78 -17.61
N ASN A 184 25.90 8.93 -18.87
CA ASN A 184 25.20 8.37 -20.03
C ASN A 184 25.05 6.83 -19.98
N THR A 185 25.97 6.13 -19.32
CA THR A 185 25.88 4.67 -19.16
C THR A 185 24.76 4.28 -18.19
N LEU A 186 24.59 5.06 -17.12
CA LEU A 186 23.48 4.88 -16.19
C LEU A 186 22.15 5.23 -16.85
N GLN A 187 22.09 6.30 -17.66
CA GLN A 187 20.87 6.64 -18.40
C GLN A 187 20.37 5.50 -19.31
N ALA A 188 21.29 4.73 -19.92
CA ALA A 188 20.92 3.55 -20.70
C ALA A 188 20.30 2.44 -19.84
N ALA A 189 20.85 2.19 -18.64
CA ALA A 189 20.24 1.30 -17.66
C ALA A 189 18.86 1.81 -17.19
N GLY A 190 18.65 3.13 -17.22
CA GLY A 190 17.35 3.73 -16.92
C GLY A 190 16.25 3.36 -17.91
N LEU A 191 16.56 3.35 -19.22
CA LEU A 191 15.61 2.86 -20.22
C LEU A 191 15.30 1.36 -20.02
N GLU A 192 16.30 0.54 -19.71
CA GLU A 192 16.09 -0.88 -19.40
C GLU A 192 15.15 -1.06 -18.18
N GLY A 193 15.36 -0.28 -17.11
CA GLY A 193 14.48 -0.27 -15.94
C GLY A 193 13.04 0.10 -16.31
N LEU A 194 12.87 1.15 -17.11
CA LEU A 194 11.55 1.59 -17.54
C LEU A 194 10.84 0.55 -18.43
N GLU A 195 11.57 -0.12 -19.32
CA GLU A 195 11.05 -1.22 -20.14
C GLU A 195 10.66 -2.43 -19.29
N LYS A 196 11.40 -2.75 -18.22
CA LYS A 196 11.04 -3.81 -17.25
C LYS A 196 9.78 -3.44 -16.47
N ALA A 197 9.68 -2.21 -15.97
CA ALA A 197 8.47 -1.72 -15.30
C ALA A 197 7.24 -1.83 -16.21
N TYR A 198 7.40 -1.46 -17.50
CA TYR A 198 6.34 -1.58 -18.49
C TYR A 198 5.95 -3.05 -18.77
N ALA A 199 6.94 -3.94 -18.84
CA ALA A 199 6.68 -5.36 -19.05
C ALA A 199 5.92 -6.00 -17.88
N ALA A 200 6.19 -5.58 -16.64
CA ALA A 200 5.50 -6.05 -15.43
C ALA A 200 4.06 -5.52 -15.35
N ASN A 201 3.80 -4.27 -15.78
CA ASN A 201 2.45 -3.72 -15.82
C ASN A 201 2.21 -2.87 -17.09
N PRO A 202 1.81 -3.51 -18.21
CA PRO A 202 1.67 -2.83 -19.50
C PRO A 202 0.42 -1.92 -19.60
N GLU A 203 -0.50 -2.04 -18.65
CA GLU A 203 -1.72 -1.22 -18.58
C GLU A 203 -1.50 0.08 -17.78
N ASN A 204 -0.41 0.17 -17.01
CA ASN A 204 -0.06 1.37 -16.25
C ASN A 204 0.24 2.54 -17.20
N LEU A 205 -0.68 3.50 -17.26
CA LEU A 205 -0.64 4.65 -18.16
C LEU A 205 0.52 5.58 -17.85
N TRP A 206 0.97 5.63 -16.58
CA TRP A 206 2.12 6.44 -16.17
C TRP A 206 3.44 5.90 -16.74
N VAL A 207 3.69 4.59 -16.63
CA VAL A 207 4.86 3.96 -17.25
C VAL A 207 4.76 4.05 -18.77
N LEU A 208 3.58 3.78 -19.34
CA LEU A 208 3.35 3.79 -20.79
C LEU A 208 3.77 5.11 -21.43
N GLN A 209 3.35 6.25 -20.87
CA GLN A 209 3.71 7.55 -21.43
C GLN A 209 5.22 7.81 -21.37
N GLU A 210 5.88 7.38 -20.30
CA GLU A 210 7.31 7.60 -20.13
C GLU A 210 8.08 6.72 -21.10
N VAL A 211 7.76 5.41 -21.18
CA VAL A 211 8.47 4.46 -22.04
C VAL A 211 8.33 4.84 -23.51
N LEU A 212 7.16 5.33 -23.96
CA LEU A 212 6.98 5.84 -25.31
C LEU A 212 7.92 7.01 -25.63
N VAL A 213 8.03 8.00 -24.73
CA VAL A 213 8.92 9.14 -24.91
C VAL A 213 10.38 8.66 -24.96
N ARG A 214 10.79 7.81 -24.02
CA ARG A 214 12.19 7.35 -23.92
C ARG A 214 12.60 6.47 -25.09
N GLN A 215 11.76 5.53 -25.49
CA GLN A 215 12.03 4.67 -26.65
C GLN A 215 12.10 5.49 -27.95
N ALA A 216 11.29 6.53 -28.10
CA ALA A 216 11.35 7.41 -29.26
C ALA A 216 12.61 8.28 -29.28
N GLU A 217 13.05 8.81 -28.14
CA GLU A 217 14.31 9.56 -28.02
C GLU A 217 15.53 8.65 -28.30
N ALA A 218 15.51 7.42 -27.78
CA ALA A 218 16.57 6.43 -27.97
C ALA A 218 16.52 5.72 -29.33
N LYS A 219 15.47 5.93 -30.14
CA LYS A 219 15.18 5.17 -31.36
C LYS A 219 15.20 3.65 -31.11
N SER A 220 14.61 3.23 -29.98
CA SER A 220 14.55 1.83 -29.57
C SER A 220 13.79 0.99 -30.60
N THR A 221 14.27 -0.22 -30.85
CA THR A 221 13.61 -1.18 -31.73
C THR A 221 12.28 -1.69 -31.17
N GLY A 222 12.07 -1.57 -29.85
CA GLY A 222 10.83 -1.94 -29.16
C GLY A 222 9.67 -0.95 -29.35
N LEU A 223 9.95 0.28 -29.82
CA LEU A 223 8.94 1.34 -29.89
C LEU A 223 7.70 0.97 -30.70
N SER A 224 7.86 0.21 -31.79
CA SER A 224 6.74 -0.21 -32.63
C SER A 224 5.75 -1.12 -31.89
N ASP A 225 6.24 -1.99 -31.01
CA ASP A 225 5.40 -2.88 -30.20
C ASP A 225 4.70 -2.09 -29.09
N THR A 226 5.42 -1.18 -28.43
CA THR A 226 4.87 -0.29 -27.41
C THR A 226 3.76 0.60 -27.98
N LEU A 227 3.91 1.16 -29.18
CA LEU A 227 2.86 1.96 -29.84
C LEU A 227 1.60 1.13 -30.13
N GLU A 228 1.74 -0.15 -30.49
CA GLU A 228 0.58 -1.04 -30.72
C GLU A 228 -0.19 -1.28 -29.42
N LYS A 229 0.53 -1.58 -28.35
CA LYS A 229 -0.07 -1.78 -27.02
C LYS A 229 -0.68 -0.49 -26.48
N ALA A 230 -0.04 0.65 -26.73
CA ALA A 230 -0.56 1.96 -26.36
C ALA A 230 -1.93 2.24 -26.97
N THR A 231 -2.15 1.88 -28.25
CA THR A 231 -3.46 2.00 -28.89
C THR A 231 -4.55 1.24 -28.13
N THR A 232 -4.24 0.05 -27.64
CA THR A 232 -5.20 -0.78 -26.89
C THR A 232 -5.49 -0.20 -25.51
N ALA A 233 -4.45 0.11 -24.72
CA ALA A 233 -4.59 0.66 -23.38
C ALA A 233 -5.33 2.02 -23.39
N LEU A 234 -4.97 2.90 -24.32
CA LEU A 234 -5.58 4.23 -24.44
C LEU A 234 -7.00 4.19 -24.98
N GLY A 235 -7.40 3.11 -25.67
CA GLY A 235 -8.77 2.92 -26.13
C GLY A 235 -9.79 2.91 -25.00
N VAL A 236 -9.40 2.42 -23.81
CA VAL A 236 -10.27 2.36 -22.62
C VAL A 236 -10.62 3.75 -22.11
N VAL A 237 -9.64 4.66 -22.09
CA VAL A 237 -9.78 6.04 -21.56
C VAL A 237 -10.03 7.10 -22.65
N GLN A 238 -10.05 6.70 -23.93
CA GLN A 238 -10.10 7.61 -25.08
C GLN A 238 -11.29 8.57 -25.01
N SER A 239 -12.48 8.05 -24.74
CA SER A 239 -13.72 8.85 -24.76
C SER A 239 -13.71 9.97 -23.73
N GLU A 240 -13.18 9.68 -22.54
CA GLU A 240 -13.07 10.64 -21.43
C GLU A 240 -12.00 11.70 -21.71
N ILE A 241 -10.83 11.28 -22.16
CA ILE A 241 -9.75 12.19 -22.57
C ILE A 241 -10.21 13.12 -23.70
N LEU A 242 -10.89 12.59 -24.72
CA LEU A 242 -11.41 13.38 -25.84
C LEU A 242 -12.45 14.40 -25.36
N ARG A 243 -13.30 14.02 -24.40
CA ARG A 243 -14.30 14.91 -23.80
C ARG A 243 -13.63 16.06 -23.04
N LYS A 244 -12.62 15.77 -22.21
CA LYS A 244 -11.93 16.73 -21.32
C LYS A 244 -10.95 17.64 -22.07
N HIS A 245 -10.11 17.06 -22.92
CA HIS A 245 -8.99 17.76 -23.57
C HIS A 245 -9.21 18.12 -25.04
N ARG A 246 -10.28 17.59 -25.66
CA ARG A 246 -10.55 17.73 -27.11
C ARG A 246 -9.41 17.19 -27.98
N ILE A 247 -8.71 16.17 -27.49
CA ILE A 247 -7.60 15.50 -28.16
C ILE A 247 -7.92 14.01 -28.26
N ASP A 248 -7.82 13.46 -29.46
CA ASP A 248 -7.91 12.02 -29.67
C ASP A 248 -6.51 11.40 -29.55
N VAL A 249 -6.24 10.81 -28.37
CA VAL A 249 -4.95 10.18 -28.10
C VAL A 249 -4.69 8.94 -28.96
N VAL A 250 -5.73 8.22 -29.38
CA VAL A 250 -5.59 7.03 -30.24
C VAL A 250 -5.21 7.45 -31.66
N GLU A 251 -5.80 8.54 -32.17
CA GLU A 251 -5.42 9.12 -33.46
C GLU A 251 -3.94 9.57 -33.44
N LEU A 252 -3.49 10.22 -32.36
CA LEU A 252 -2.10 10.65 -32.21
C LEU A 252 -1.11 9.49 -32.19
N ILE A 253 -1.41 8.40 -31.47
CA ILE A 253 -0.59 7.19 -31.46
C ILE A 253 -0.58 6.52 -32.83
N THR A 254 -1.71 6.47 -33.52
CA THR A 254 -1.79 5.92 -34.89
C THR A 254 -0.89 6.71 -35.84
N ALA A 255 -0.96 8.04 -35.81
CA ALA A 255 -0.10 8.91 -36.62
C ALA A 255 1.39 8.81 -36.21
N ALA A 256 1.69 8.58 -34.93
CA ALA A 256 3.04 8.31 -34.45
C ALA A 256 3.59 7.00 -35.05
N LYS A 257 2.78 5.94 -35.06
CA LYS A 257 3.12 4.64 -35.66
C LYS A 257 3.39 4.75 -37.16
N GLU A 258 2.57 5.48 -37.91
CA GLU A 258 2.80 5.75 -39.34
C GLU A 258 4.12 6.50 -39.60
N SER A 259 4.49 7.41 -38.69
CA SER A 259 5.72 8.21 -38.78
C SER A 259 7.01 7.39 -38.65
N LEU A 260 6.95 6.18 -38.06
CA LEU A 260 8.09 5.25 -38.03
C LEU A 260 8.47 4.76 -39.43
N THR A 261 7.50 4.58 -40.32
CA THR A 261 7.74 4.07 -41.69
C THR A 261 8.23 5.14 -42.66
N SER A 262 7.88 6.41 -42.40
CA SER A 262 8.16 7.55 -43.27
C SER A 262 9.41 8.35 -42.87
N ASP A 263 10.19 7.84 -41.90
CA ASP A 263 11.37 8.51 -41.30
C ASP A 263 11.09 9.92 -40.78
N ASN A 264 9.84 10.21 -40.41
CA ASN A 264 9.44 11.52 -39.91
C ASN A 264 9.55 11.60 -38.38
N SER A 265 10.79 11.56 -37.88
CA SER A 265 11.11 11.59 -36.45
C SER A 265 10.49 12.81 -35.72
N SER A 266 10.31 13.93 -36.42
CA SER A 266 9.72 15.14 -35.84
C SER A 266 8.23 14.98 -35.49
N VAL A 267 7.46 14.33 -36.38
CA VAL A 267 6.03 14.07 -36.15
C VAL A 267 5.84 12.98 -35.11
N LEU A 268 6.67 11.92 -35.15
CA LEU A 268 6.72 10.87 -34.13
C LEU A 268 6.86 11.47 -32.72
N MET A 269 7.92 12.26 -32.50
CA MET A 269 8.21 12.86 -31.20
C MET A 269 7.13 13.87 -30.77
N ARG A 270 6.62 14.67 -31.71
CA ARG A 270 5.55 15.63 -31.40
C ARG A 270 4.31 14.92 -30.88
N ASN A 271 3.85 13.88 -31.58
CA ASN A 271 2.61 13.19 -31.22
C ASN A 271 2.75 12.44 -29.89
N ILE A 272 3.87 11.72 -29.68
CA ILE A 272 4.15 11.04 -28.41
C ILE A 272 4.18 12.03 -27.24
N ARG A 273 4.82 13.20 -27.41
CA ARG A 273 4.86 14.23 -26.35
C ARG A 273 3.49 14.84 -26.07
N ILE A 274 2.63 15.01 -27.08
CA ILE A 274 1.26 15.47 -26.85
C ILE A 274 0.51 14.43 -26.02
N VAL A 275 0.58 13.14 -26.38
CA VAL A 275 -0.07 12.06 -25.62
C VAL A 275 0.43 12.05 -24.17
N ALA A 276 1.74 12.08 -23.94
CA ALA A 276 2.30 12.14 -22.58
C ALA A 276 1.84 13.38 -21.80
N ASN A 277 1.80 14.56 -22.43
CA ASN A 277 1.33 15.76 -21.74
C ASN A 277 -0.17 15.73 -21.42
N VAL A 278 -0.98 15.03 -22.23
CA VAL A 278 -2.40 14.84 -21.97
C VAL A 278 -2.64 13.81 -20.87
N LEU A 279 -1.86 12.72 -20.84
CA LEU A 279 -2.00 11.66 -19.84
C LEU A 279 -1.48 12.08 -18.46
N ARG A 280 -0.41 12.87 -18.40
CA ARG A 280 0.21 13.27 -17.13
C ARG A 280 -0.80 13.81 -16.09
N PRO A 281 -1.73 14.73 -16.42
CA PRO A 281 -2.72 15.22 -15.45
C PRO A 281 -3.98 14.35 -15.31
N GLU A 282 -4.08 13.18 -15.94
CA GLU A 282 -5.26 12.31 -15.83
C GLU A 282 -5.25 11.51 -14.54
N ASP A 283 -6.41 11.38 -13.90
CA ASP A 283 -6.56 10.74 -12.59
C ASP A 283 -6.12 9.27 -12.63
N ALA A 284 -6.44 8.55 -13.71
CA ALA A 284 -5.98 7.19 -13.92
C ALA A 284 -4.45 7.10 -13.95
N ALA A 285 -3.77 7.99 -14.68
CA ALA A 285 -2.32 8.02 -14.74
C ALA A 285 -1.68 8.48 -13.41
N GLN A 286 -2.34 9.36 -12.65
CA GLN A 286 -1.88 9.75 -11.30
C GLN A 286 -2.05 8.61 -10.30
N SER A 287 -3.15 7.85 -10.38
CA SER A 287 -3.36 6.64 -9.57
C SER A 287 -2.26 5.61 -9.86
N ASP A 288 -2.00 5.35 -11.14
CA ASP A 288 -0.93 4.49 -11.60
C ASP A 288 0.47 4.94 -11.14
N LYS A 289 0.71 6.25 -11.10
CA LYS A 289 1.95 6.83 -10.60
C LYS A 289 2.19 6.50 -9.13
N ILE A 290 1.15 6.62 -8.30
CA ILE A 290 1.24 6.39 -6.85
C ILE A 290 1.64 4.94 -6.57
N GLN A 291 1.10 3.98 -7.33
CA GLN A 291 1.47 2.57 -7.20
C GLN A 291 2.95 2.28 -7.47
N LEU A 292 3.63 3.14 -8.24
CA LEU A 292 5.04 3.00 -8.61
C LEU A 292 5.97 3.81 -7.70
N GLU A 293 5.55 5.03 -7.33
CA GLU A 293 6.33 5.95 -6.50
C GLU A 293 6.05 5.72 -5.01
N LYS A 294 6.31 4.49 -4.54
CA LYS A 294 5.99 4.08 -3.18
C LYS A 294 6.58 5.03 -2.15
N HIS A 295 5.72 5.64 -1.33
CA HIS A 295 6.16 6.51 -0.25
C HIS A 295 6.96 5.69 0.78
N PRO A 296 8.01 6.23 1.43
CA PRO A 296 8.71 5.51 2.50
C PRO A 296 7.76 4.89 3.55
N LEU A 297 6.66 5.57 3.90
CA LEU A 297 5.70 5.09 4.90
C LEU A 297 4.90 3.84 4.47
N GLU A 298 4.85 3.50 3.18
CA GLU A 298 4.25 2.22 2.74
C GLU A 298 5.05 1.00 3.22
N PHE A 299 6.28 1.22 3.72
CA PHE A 299 7.14 0.17 4.26
C PHE A 299 7.10 0.10 5.79
N VAL A 300 6.23 0.86 6.47
CA VAL A 300 6.03 0.74 7.91
C VAL A 300 5.56 -0.68 8.24
N ALA A 301 6.24 -1.30 9.21
CA ALA A 301 5.74 -2.52 9.84
C ALA A 301 4.71 -2.14 10.91
N LEU A 302 3.46 -2.55 10.72
CA LEU A 302 2.32 -2.14 11.57
C LEU A 302 2.19 -2.96 12.87
N SER A 303 2.84 -4.12 12.94
CA SER A 303 2.72 -5.03 14.07
C SER A 303 4.07 -5.61 14.46
N LEU A 304 4.26 -5.81 15.76
CA LEU A 304 5.32 -6.67 16.29
C LEU A 304 5.03 -8.14 15.95
N SER A 305 6.03 -9.01 16.09
CA SER A 305 5.89 -10.45 15.87
C SER A 305 4.80 -11.08 16.77
N SER A 306 4.22 -12.17 16.29
CA SER A 306 3.22 -12.96 17.03
C SER A 306 3.71 -13.41 18.40
N ASP A 307 5.03 -13.62 18.55
CA ASP A 307 5.63 -14.06 19.80
C ASP A 307 5.55 -12.97 20.88
N VAL A 308 5.83 -11.71 20.52
CA VAL A 308 5.68 -10.56 21.43
C VAL A 308 4.21 -10.34 21.78
N LEU A 309 3.32 -10.38 20.78
CA LEU A 309 1.89 -10.19 20.99
C LEU A 309 1.29 -11.29 21.89
N SER A 310 1.66 -12.55 21.68
CA SER A 310 1.16 -13.68 22.48
C SER A 310 1.60 -13.59 23.94
N GLN A 311 2.78 -13.04 24.21
CA GLN A 311 3.25 -12.79 25.58
C GLN A 311 2.45 -11.70 26.26
N ALA A 312 2.10 -10.60 25.57
CA ALA A 312 1.25 -9.55 26.12
C ALA A 312 -0.16 -10.04 26.47
N VAL A 313 -0.76 -10.88 25.60
CA VAL A 313 -2.04 -11.54 25.88
C VAL A 313 -1.92 -12.44 27.11
N SER A 314 -0.83 -13.18 27.23
CA SER A 314 -0.57 -14.05 28.39
C SER A 314 -0.42 -13.27 29.70
N GLU A 315 0.26 -12.10 29.68
CA GLU A 315 0.33 -11.19 30.82
C GLU A 315 -1.06 -10.68 31.23
N GLN A 316 -1.90 -10.28 30.26
CA GLN A 316 -3.26 -9.79 30.52
C GLN A 316 -4.16 -10.87 31.13
N THR A 317 -4.05 -12.13 30.69
CA THR A 317 -4.81 -13.24 31.29
C THR A 317 -4.36 -13.60 32.71
N ASN A 318 -3.14 -13.23 33.11
CA ASN A 318 -2.60 -13.51 34.45
C ASN A 318 -2.76 -12.34 35.43
N ALA A 319 -2.94 -11.10 34.94
CA ALA A 319 -3.40 -10.01 35.77
C ALA A 319 -4.83 -10.32 36.26
N GLU A 320 -5.14 -10.02 37.52
CA GLU A 320 -6.54 -10.03 37.97
C GLU A 320 -7.32 -9.10 37.06
N GLN A 321 -8.03 -9.65 36.07
CA GLN A 321 -8.95 -8.90 35.24
C GLN A 321 -9.95 -8.25 36.19
N THR A 322 -9.80 -6.95 36.44
CA THR A 322 -10.95 -6.12 36.75
C THR A 322 -11.83 -6.22 35.51
N SER A 323 -12.75 -7.18 35.52
CA SER A 323 -13.83 -7.27 34.54
C SER A 323 -14.51 -5.92 34.59
N GLY A 324 -14.20 -5.04 33.64
CA GLY A 324 -15.13 -3.99 33.28
C GLY A 324 -16.42 -4.70 32.93
N GLU A 325 -17.53 -4.29 33.54
CA GLU A 325 -18.84 -4.74 33.08
C GLU A 325 -19.02 -4.11 31.70
N LEU A 326 -18.84 -4.93 30.66
CA LEU A 326 -19.09 -4.53 29.29
C LEU A 326 -20.62 -4.55 29.11
N ASP A 327 -21.23 -3.40 29.33
CA ASP A 327 -22.65 -3.21 29.06
C ASP A 327 -22.82 -2.94 27.57
N PHE A 328 -23.46 -3.89 26.90
CA PHE A 328 -23.95 -3.67 25.54
C PHE A 328 -25.29 -2.96 25.63
N GLU A 329 -25.33 -1.71 25.22
CA GLU A 329 -26.59 -1.00 25.05
C GLU A 329 -27.25 -1.45 23.74
N GLN A 330 -28.44 -2.01 23.84
CA GLN A 330 -29.22 -2.34 22.66
C GLN A 330 -29.80 -1.06 22.07
N VAL A 331 -29.19 -0.57 21.00
CA VAL A 331 -29.78 0.49 20.19
C VAL A 331 -30.98 -0.08 19.43
N ALA A 332 -32.16 0.45 19.70
CA ALA A 332 -33.37 0.06 18.97
C ALA A 332 -33.30 0.62 17.55
N LEU A 333 -33.06 -0.25 16.58
CA LEU A 333 -33.24 0.08 15.17
C LEU A 333 -34.75 0.17 14.88
N PRO A 334 -35.21 1.19 14.13
CA PRO A 334 -36.57 1.20 13.60
C PRO A 334 -36.89 -0.10 12.86
N ASP A 335 -38.12 -0.59 12.97
CA ASP A 335 -38.54 -1.83 12.31
C ASP A 335 -38.30 -1.77 10.78
N GLU A 336 -38.42 -0.58 10.19
CA GLU A 336 -38.15 -0.34 8.76
C GLU A 336 -36.67 -0.54 8.39
N LEU A 337 -35.77 -0.26 9.34
CA LEU A 337 -34.32 -0.41 9.19
C LEU A 337 -33.89 -1.87 9.32
N ALA A 338 -34.40 -2.58 10.34
CA ALA A 338 -34.06 -3.98 10.59
C ALA A 338 -34.72 -4.96 9.61
N LYS A 339 -35.82 -4.55 8.97
CA LYS A 339 -36.57 -5.43 8.07
C LYS A 339 -35.79 -5.71 6.79
N ASP A 340 -35.64 -7.00 6.51
CA ASP A 340 -34.99 -7.54 5.31
C ASP A 340 -33.54 -7.05 5.12
N ALA A 341 -32.90 -6.58 6.20
CA ALA A 341 -31.49 -6.23 6.23
C ALA A 341 -30.64 -7.51 6.08
N ILE A 342 -29.76 -7.49 5.09
CA ILE A 342 -28.78 -8.55 4.83
C ILE A 342 -27.51 -8.28 5.62
N ASP A 343 -27.05 -7.04 5.62
CA ASP A 343 -25.84 -6.59 6.30
C ASP A 343 -25.95 -5.11 6.70
N VAL A 344 -25.17 -4.68 7.69
CA VAL A 344 -25.14 -3.30 8.18
C VAL A 344 -23.70 -2.88 8.46
N ALA A 345 -23.26 -1.77 7.88
CA ALA A 345 -22.05 -1.07 8.29
C ALA A 345 -22.42 0.17 9.11
N VAL A 346 -21.61 0.47 10.12
CA VAL A 346 -21.72 1.65 10.98
C VAL A 346 -20.55 2.57 10.65
N GLY A 347 -20.79 3.88 10.60
CA GLY A 347 -19.76 4.89 10.39
C GLY A 347 -20.38 6.28 10.38
N ASP A 348 -19.57 7.33 10.50
CA ASP A 348 -20.01 8.73 10.41
C ASP A 348 -19.92 9.19 8.95
N PHE A 349 -20.97 8.95 8.16
CA PHE A 349 -20.91 9.20 6.71
C PHE A 349 -21.19 10.66 6.35
N ASP A 350 -21.79 11.44 7.26
CA ASP A 350 -22.06 12.86 7.08
C ASP A 350 -21.13 13.80 7.88
N LEU A 351 -20.17 13.22 8.62
CA LEU A 351 -19.11 13.89 9.39
C LEU A 351 -19.67 14.77 10.52
N ASN A 352 -20.70 14.29 11.21
CA ASN A 352 -21.35 15.00 12.31
C ASN A 352 -20.96 14.47 13.72
N GLU A 353 -20.01 13.56 13.80
CA GLU A 353 -19.54 12.82 14.99
C GLU A 353 -20.60 11.89 15.60
N ILE A 354 -21.62 11.49 14.83
CA ILE A 354 -22.68 10.57 15.23
C ILE A 354 -22.78 9.44 14.21
N ASP A 355 -22.69 8.20 14.71
CA ASP A 355 -22.82 7.01 13.87
C ASP A 355 -24.10 7.02 13.01
N ASP A 356 -23.89 6.85 11.70
CA ASP A 356 -24.89 6.49 10.71
C ASP A 356 -24.86 4.98 10.42
N LEU A 357 -25.88 4.49 9.71
CA LEU A 357 -26.05 3.10 9.31
C LEU A 357 -26.17 2.98 7.80
N CYS A 358 -25.26 2.23 7.20
CA CYS A 358 -25.38 1.78 5.82
C CYS A 358 -25.98 0.37 5.80
N VAL A 359 -27.24 0.26 5.36
CA VAL A 359 -28.01 -0.98 5.39
C VAL A 359 -28.10 -1.57 3.99
N LEU A 360 -27.65 -2.81 3.85
CA LEU A 360 -27.80 -3.60 2.65
C LEU A 360 -29.09 -4.43 2.69
N ARG A 361 -29.88 -4.36 1.61
CA ARG A 361 -31.06 -5.18 1.34
C ARG A 361 -30.91 -5.88 -0.01
N THR A 362 -31.86 -6.77 -0.34
CA THR A 362 -31.81 -7.56 -1.59
C THR A 362 -31.70 -6.70 -2.86
N ASN A 363 -32.29 -5.51 -2.88
CA ASN A 363 -32.38 -4.66 -4.07
C ASN A 363 -31.98 -3.20 -3.79
N GLU A 364 -31.40 -2.91 -2.64
CA GLU A 364 -31.11 -1.55 -2.20
C GLU A 364 -29.95 -1.52 -1.21
N VAL A 365 -29.11 -0.50 -1.32
CA VAL A 365 -28.27 -0.03 -0.22
C VAL A 365 -28.78 1.35 0.21
N ALA A 366 -28.97 1.55 1.52
CA ALA A 366 -29.56 2.76 2.06
C ALA A 366 -28.73 3.27 3.25
N LEU A 367 -28.42 4.56 3.25
CA LEU A 367 -27.73 5.24 4.33
C LEU A 367 -28.75 5.95 5.21
N TRP A 368 -28.69 5.71 6.51
CA TRP A 368 -29.57 6.26 7.51
C TRP A 368 -28.77 6.96 8.59
N GLY A 369 -29.18 8.17 8.96
CA GLY A 369 -28.50 8.95 9.99
C GLY A 369 -29.47 9.56 10.98
N ARG A 370 -28.90 10.11 12.06
CA ARG A 370 -29.63 10.79 13.13
C ARG A 370 -28.91 12.09 13.46
N GLN A 371 -29.68 13.13 13.81
CA GLN A 371 -29.12 14.45 14.12
C GLN A 371 -28.58 14.57 15.56
N GLU A 372 -28.95 13.63 16.43
CA GLU A 372 -28.55 13.55 17.83
C GLU A 372 -28.41 12.07 18.21
N GLN A 373 -27.59 11.73 19.21
CA GLN A 373 -27.31 10.34 19.62
C GLN A 373 -28.60 9.56 19.97
N ASP A 374 -29.61 10.21 20.54
CA ASP A 374 -30.92 9.59 20.83
C ASP A 374 -32.03 10.00 19.84
N GLY A 375 -31.64 10.57 18.70
CA GLY A 375 -32.56 11.09 17.68
C GLY A 375 -33.25 10.00 16.87
N GLU A 376 -34.30 10.40 16.14
CA GLU A 376 -34.93 9.51 15.15
C GLU A 376 -34.01 9.30 13.95
N TRP A 377 -33.88 8.04 13.53
CA TRP A 377 -33.20 7.68 12.29
C TRP A 377 -33.99 8.20 11.09
N SER A 378 -33.28 8.76 10.13
CA SER A 378 -33.83 9.27 8.89
C SER A 378 -33.00 8.80 7.70
N LEU A 379 -33.66 8.50 6.59
CA LEU A 379 -32.99 8.10 5.36
C LEU A 379 -32.23 9.31 4.80
N ILE A 380 -30.91 9.22 4.71
CA ILE A 380 -30.05 10.22 4.08
C ILE A 380 -30.09 10.03 2.56
N CYS A 381 -29.77 8.81 2.09
CA CYS A 381 -29.78 8.46 0.68
C CYS A 381 -29.96 6.96 0.46
N SER A 382 -30.28 6.56 -0.77
CA SER A 382 -30.43 5.16 -1.16
C SER A 382 -30.08 4.95 -2.63
N ALA A 383 -29.55 3.77 -2.94
CA ALA A 383 -29.27 3.33 -4.30
C ALA A 383 -29.86 1.94 -4.55
N ALA A 384 -30.48 1.74 -5.71
CA ALA A 384 -30.96 0.44 -6.13
C ALA A 384 -29.80 -0.46 -6.56
N LEU A 385 -29.88 -1.74 -6.23
CA LEU A 385 -28.90 -2.75 -6.60
C LEU A 385 -29.45 -3.61 -7.76
N ASP A 386 -28.58 -3.96 -8.70
CA ASP A 386 -28.91 -4.75 -9.89
C ASP A 386 -28.50 -6.22 -9.78
N ALA A 387 -27.91 -6.60 -8.64
CA ALA A 387 -27.45 -7.94 -8.33
C ALA A 387 -27.69 -8.27 -6.85
N ASP A 388 -27.55 -9.56 -6.52
CA ASP A 388 -27.61 -10.03 -5.14
C ASP A 388 -26.24 -9.81 -4.46
N TYR A 389 -26.22 -8.98 -3.42
CA TYR A 389 -25.04 -8.73 -2.59
C TYR A 389 -25.23 -9.36 -1.21
N THR A 390 -24.14 -9.79 -0.59
CA THR A 390 -24.16 -10.44 0.74
C THR A 390 -23.59 -9.57 1.84
N ASN A 391 -22.79 -8.56 1.49
CA ASN A 391 -22.05 -7.76 2.45
C ASN A 391 -21.92 -6.32 2.01
N VAL A 392 -21.82 -5.42 2.99
CA VAL A 392 -21.45 -4.02 2.80
C VAL A 392 -20.08 -3.78 3.44
N ILE A 393 -19.22 -3.04 2.73
CA ILE A 393 -17.93 -2.60 3.25
C ILE A 393 -17.93 -1.08 3.10
N ALA A 394 -17.88 -0.37 4.22
CA ALA A 394 -17.62 1.05 4.23
C ALA A 394 -16.10 1.25 4.11
N VAL A 395 -15.67 2.11 3.20
CA VAL A 395 -14.27 2.50 3.02
C VAL A 395 -14.22 4.00 2.86
N ASP A 396 -13.33 4.63 3.60
CA ASP A 396 -12.93 6.00 3.33
C ASP A 396 -11.97 5.99 2.13
N LEU A 397 -12.29 6.80 1.13
CA LEU A 397 -11.59 6.87 -0.16
C LEU A 397 -11.07 8.27 -0.44
N ASP A 398 -11.27 9.23 0.45
CA ASP A 398 -10.66 10.52 0.26
C ASP A 398 -9.15 10.44 0.53
N ALA A 399 -8.46 11.46 0.03
CA ALA A 399 -7.01 11.54 0.07
C ALA A 399 -6.63 12.72 0.96
N ASP A 400 -7.15 12.73 2.18
CA ASP A 400 -6.97 13.79 3.16
C ASP A 400 -5.49 14.08 3.49
N GLU A 401 -4.61 13.12 3.22
CA GLU A 401 -3.15 13.30 3.23
C GLU A 401 -2.69 14.45 2.30
N ARG A 402 -3.45 14.78 1.24
CA ARG A 402 -3.08 15.81 0.25
C ARG A 402 -3.54 17.22 0.61
N GLU A 403 -4.47 17.39 1.55
CA GLU A 403 -4.93 18.73 1.99
C GLU A 403 -4.12 19.30 3.16
N ALA A 404 -3.19 18.53 3.74
CA ALA A 404 -2.23 19.06 4.70
C ALA A 404 -1.12 19.87 3.99
N PRO A 405 -1.30 21.20 3.88
CA PRO A 405 -0.49 22.06 4.72
C PRO A 405 -1.25 23.30 5.18
N ARG A 406 -1.99 23.19 6.30
CA ARG A 406 -2.35 24.34 7.15
C ARG A 406 -2.86 23.88 8.53
N ALA A 407 -2.03 23.13 9.25
CA ALA A 407 -2.22 23.06 10.70
C ALA A 407 -2.00 24.46 11.28
N VAL A 408 -3.11 25.14 11.60
CA VAL A 408 -3.10 26.16 12.64
C VAL A 408 -2.63 25.44 13.90
N LYS A 409 -1.47 25.80 14.43
CA LYS A 409 -1.01 25.39 15.75
C LYS A 409 -2.08 25.75 16.77
N ALA A 410 -2.95 24.80 17.12
CA ALA A 410 -3.71 24.87 18.35
C ALA A 410 -2.79 24.34 19.45
N ASP A 411 -2.32 25.23 20.32
CA ASP A 411 -1.58 24.90 21.53
C ASP A 411 -2.51 24.12 22.49
N LEU A 412 -2.65 22.80 22.31
CA LEU A 412 -3.16 21.91 23.34
C LEU A 412 -2.02 20.98 23.80
N PRO A 413 -1.54 21.13 25.05
CA PRO A 413 -0.51 20.24 25.58
C PRO A 413 -1.12 18.87 25.91
N GLY A 414 -0.62 17.82 25.25
CA GLY A 414 -0.78 16.44 25.71
C GLY A 414 -1.77 15.55 24.95
N ASN A 415 -2.23 15.94 23.77
CA ASN A 415 -2.92 15.03 22.86
C ASN A 415 -2.14 15.00 21.53
N PRO A 416 -1.51 13.89 21.11
CA PRO A 416 -1.18 13.76 19.71
C PRO A 416 -2.52 13.82 18.96
N ASP A 417 -2.71 14.83 18.12
CA ASP A 417 -3.80 14.89 17.16
C ASP A 417 -3.59 13.75 16.16
N CYS A 418 -3.81 12.50 16.58
CA CYS A 418 -4.38 11.51 15.70
C CYS A 418 -5.75 12.07 15.35
N ARG A 419 -5.89 12.65 14.16
CA ARG A 419 -7.20 12.67 13.53
C ARG A 419 -7.65 11.21 13.58
N ARG A 420 -8.74 10.93 14.29
CA ARG A 420 -9.38 9.63 14.17
C ARG A 420 -9.56 9.42 12.68
N ALA A 421 -9.27 8.22 12.19
CA ALA A 421 -9.79 7.86 10.88
C ALA A 421 -11.28 8.20 10.93
N ASP A 422 -11.80 8.86 9.89
CA ASP A 422 -13.17 9.39 9.87
C ASP A 422 -14.24 8.26 9.87
N MET A 423 -13.84 7.02 10.17
CA MET A 423 -14.68 5.84 10.36
C MET A 423 -14.20 4.92 11.52
N ASP A 424 -13.87 5.48 12.68
CA ASP A 424 -13.67 4.69 13.92
C ASP A 424 -14.70 5.02 15.03
#